data_AF-A0A962R1K6-F1
#
_entry.id   AF-A0A962R1K6-F1
#
_cell.length_a   1.000
_cell.length_b   1.000
_cell.length_c   1.000
_cell.angle_alpha   90.00
_cell.angle_beta   90.00
_cell.angle_gamma   90.00
#
_symmetry.space_group_name_H-M   'P 1'
#
loop_
_entity.id
_entity.type
_entity.pdbx_description
1 polymer ?
#
loop_
_entity_poly.entity_id
_entity_poly.type
_entity_poly.pdbx_seq_one_letter_code
_entity_poly.pdbx_strand_id
1 'polypeptide(L)'
;GELHCVGATTLNEYRQYVEKDAALERRFQKVLVNEPNEEDTIAILRGLKERYEVHHGVDITDSAIIAAAKLSQRYITDRQLPDKAIDLVDEAASRIRMEIDSKPESMDKLERRLIQLKIEREAVKKDTDPAARKQVELLDSEIDKVQREFSDLEEIWKAEKASVQGAAQIKSDLEQAKLDLEAARRAGDLTRMSELQYGRMPELEKQLAMAQESETRETVLLRNKVTDEEIAEVVSRWTGIPVSKMMEGDREKLLRMESELHERVVGQEEAITAVANAVRRSRAGLADPKRPNGSFLFLGPTGVGKTELCKALADFLFDSEDAMVRVDMSEFMEKHSVARLIGAPPGYVGYEEGGYLTEAVRRRPYSLLLLDEVEKAHPDVFNILLQVLEDGRLTDG
;
A
#
# COMPACT_ATOMS: atom_id res chain seq x y z
N GLY A 1 -28.30 -11.43 -35.00
CA GLY A 1 -27.10 -10.61 -35.22
C GLY A 1 -25.92 -11.49 -34.90
N GLU A 2 -24.91 -11.51 -35.76
CA GLU A 2 -23.76 -12.44 -35.64
C GLU A 2 -22.63 -11.88 -34.74
N LEU A 3 -22.70 -10.59 -34.38
CA LEU A 3 -21.71 -9.96 -33.52
C LEU A 3 -22.01 -10.24 -32.05
N HIS A 4 -21.14 -11.02 -31.41
CA HIS A 4 -21.05 -11.13 -29.96
C HIS A 4 -19.96 -10.17 -29.48
N CYS A 5 -20.31 -9.29 -28.53
CA CYS A 5 -19.35 -8.34 -27.96
C CYS A 5 -19.59 -8.16 -26.46
N VAL A 6 -18.53 -7.82 -25.74
CA VAL A 6 -18.56 -7.41 -24.33
C VAL A 6 -17.95 -6.01 -24.28
N GLY A 7 -18.72 -5.04 -23.78
CA GLY A 7 -18.23 -3.67 -23.55
C GLY A 7 -17.85 -3.49 -22.09
N ALA A 8 -16.82 -2.66 -21.83
CA ALA A 8 -16.42 -2.24 -20.50
C ALA A 8 -16.29 -0.71 -20.50
N THR A 9 -16.96 -0.05 -19.55
CA THR A 9 -17.00 1.42 -19.42
C THR A 9 -17.40 1.78 -17.98
N THR A 10 -17.17 3.03 -17.58
CA THR A 10 -17.61 3.51 -16.27
C THR A 10 -19.13 3.72 -16.23
N LEU A 11 -19.72 3.77 -15.02
CA LEU A 11 -21.14 4.04 -14.87
C LEU A 11 -21.53 5.41 -15.44
N ASN A 12 -20.65 6.40 -15.31
CA ASN A 12 -20.88 7.76 -15.79
C ASN A 12 -20.93 7.80 -17.32
N GLU A 13 -19.97 7.18 -17.99
CA GLU A 13 -19.96 7.08 -19.45
C GLU A 13 -21.13 6.23 -19.98
N TYR A 14 -21.50 5.15 -19.28
CA TYR A 14 -22.69 4.38 -19.63
C TYR A 14 -23.96 5.23 -19.62
N ARG A 15 -24.18 6.00 -18.54
CA ARG A 15 -25.31 6.95 -18.42
C ARG A 15 -25.27 8.03 -19.51
N GLN A 16 -24.08 8.54 -19.83
CA GLN A 16 -23.92 9.63 -20.77
C GLN A 16 -24.15 9.20 -22.23
N TYR A 17 -23.64 8.03 -22.63
CA TYR A 17 -23.56 7.64 -24.04
C TYR A 17 -24.39 6.42 -24.44
N VAL A 18 -24.66 5.49 -23.52
CA VAL A 18 -25.33 4.22 -23.82
C VAL A 18 -26.81 4.28 -23.44
N GLU A 19 -27.10 4.73 -22.22
CA GLU A 19 -28.46 4.79 -21.67
C GLU A 19 -29.36 5.78 -22.42
N LYS A 20 -28.78 6.83 -23.01
CA LYS A 20 -29.52 7.81 -23.82
C LYS A 20 -29.93 7.27 -25.20
N ASP A 21 -29.32 6.17 -25.67
CA ASP A 21 -29.64 5.53 -26.95
C ASP A 21 -30.48 4.26 -26.73
N ALA A 22 -31.78 4.36 -27.00
CA ALA A 22 -32.73 3.25 -26.86
C ALA A 22 -32.36 2.00 -27.70
N ALA A 23 -31.59 2.15 -28.78
CA ALA A 23 -31.13 1.01 -29.57
C ALA A 23 -29.97 0.26 -28.91
N LEU A 24 -29.09 0.96 -28.17
CA LEU A 24 -28.00 0.36 -27.42
C LEU A 24 -28.48 -0.20 -26.09
N GLU A 25 -29.28 0.55 -25.34
CA GLU A 25 -29.81 0.14 -24.04
C GLU A 25 -30.53 -1.21 -24.12
N ARG A 26 -31.36 -1.43 -25.14
CA ARG A 26 -32.07 -2.71 -25.34
C ARG A 26 -31.20 -3.87 -25.84
N ARG A 27 -29.96 -3.60 -26.25
CA ARG A 27 -29.02 -4.61 -26.79
C ARG A 27 -27.94 -5.00 -25.79
N PHE A 28 -27.65 -4.15 -24.81
CA PHE A 28 -26.67 -4.42 -23.76
C PHE A 28 -27.36 -4.75 -22.44
N GLN A 29 -27.01 -5.88 -21.85
CA GLN A 29 -27.36 -6.17 -20.47
C GLN A 29 -26.30 -5.53 -19.55
N LYS A 30 -26.74 -4.69 -18.61
CA LYS A 30 -25.84 -4.13 -17.60
C LYS A 30 -25.40 -5.23 -16.63
N VAL A 31 -24.08 -5.39 -16.49
CA VAL A 31 -23.42 -6.20 -15.47
C VAL A 31 -22.56 -5.26 -14.64
N LEU A 32 -22.96 -5.00 -13.40
CA LEU A 32 -22.23 -4.10 -12.51
C LEU A 32 -21.09 -4.87 -11.84
N VAL A 33 -19.87 -4.39 -12.02
CA VAL A 33 -18.67 -4.90 -11.35
C VAL A 33 -18.24 -3.87 -10.32
N ASN A 34 -18.28 -4.24 -9.05
CA ASN A 34 -17.90 -3.37 -7.95
C ASN A 34 -16.43 -3.59 -7.58
N GLU A 35 -15.85 -2.60 -6.91
CA GLU A 35 -14.54 -2.73 -6.25
C GLU A 35 -14.58 -3.89 -5.23
N PRO A 36 -13.59 -4.82 -5.25
CA PRO A 36 -13.48 -5.86 -4.23
C PRO A 36 -13.20 -5.25 -2.85
N ASN A 37 -13.67 -5.92 -1.80
CA ASN A 37 -13.29 -5.51 -0.45
C ASN A 37 -11.83 -5.92 -0.13
N GLU A 38 -11.36 -5.58 1.07
CA GLU A 38 -10.01 -5.91 1.53
C GLU A 38 -9.73 -7.42 1.47
N GLU A 39 -10.65 -8.25 1.96
CA GLU A 39 -10.50 -9.71 2.01
C GLU A 39 -10.48 -10.33 0.61
N ASP A 40 -11.37 -9.87 -0.27
CA ASP A 40 -11.43 -10.28 -1.67
C ASP A 40 -10.13 -9.91 -2.40
N THR A 41 -9.59 -8.71 -2.13
CA THR A 41 -8.33 -8.27 -2.73
C THR A 41 -7.16 -9.12 -2.25
N ILE A 42 -7.11 -9.46 -0.96
CA ILE A 42 -6.10 -10.38 -0.41
C ILE A 42 -6.21 -11.74 -1.11
N ALA A 43 -7.42 -12.25 -1.34
CA ALA A 43 -7.62 -13.52 -2.04
C ALA A 43 -7.16 -13.43 -3.52
N ILE A 44 -7.45 -12.33 -4.20
CA ILE A 44 -6.96 -12.07 -5.57
C ILE A 44 -5.44 -12.06 -5.61
N LEU A 45 -4.80 -11.30 -4.71
CA LEU A 45 -3.33 -11.21 -4.62
C LEU A 45 -2.70 -12.56 -4.31
N ARG A 46 -3.28 -13.36 -3.41
CA ARG A 46 -2.83 -14.75 -3.15
C ARG A 46 -2.92 -15.63 -4.38
N GLY A 47 -3.97 -15.48 -5.20
CA GLY A 47 -4.11 -16.19 -6.47
C GLY A 47 -3.10 -15.74 -7.53
N LEU A 48 -2.67 -14.47 -7.50
CA LEU A 48 -1.67 -13.91 -8.41
C LEU A 48 -0.23 -14.12 -7.92
N LYS A 49 -0.05 -14.40 -6.63
CA LYS A 49 1.25 -14.51 -5.94
C LYS A 49 2.28 -15.30 -6.74
N GLU A 50 1.97 -16.56 -7.09
CA GLU A 50 2.92 -17.45 -7.76
C GLU A 50 3.40 -16.87 -9.10
N ARG A 51 2.52 -16.21 -9.86
CA ARG A 51 2.87 -15.59 -11.13
C ARG A 51 3.80 -14.40 -10.96
N TYR A 52 3.56 -13.55 -9.97
CA TYR A 52 4.43 -12.40 -9.67
C TYR A 52 5.78 -12.84 -9.12
N GLU A 53 5.81 -13.87 -8.26
CA GLU A 53 7.04 -14.48 -7.77
C GLU A 53 7.90 -15.03 -8.92
N VAL A 54 7.31 -15.74 -9.87
CA VAL A 54 8.02 -16.25 -11.06
C VAL A 54 8.48 -15.12 -11.96
N HIS A 55 7.60 -14.15 -12.25
CA HIS A 55 7.91 -13.01 -13.12
C HIS A 55 9.10 -12.21 -12.58
N HIS A 56 9.12 -11.92 -11.28
CA HIS A 56 10.15 -11.12 -10.63
C HIS A 56 11.31 -11.92 -10.06
N GLY A 57 11.20 -13.23 -9.92
CA GLY A 57 12.24 -14.06 -9.33
C GLY A 57 12.44 -13.77 -7.84
N VAL A 58 11.35 -13.47 -7.13
CA VAL A 58 11.33 -13.12 -5.70
C VAL A 58 10.31 -13.98 -4.96
N ASP A 59 10.36 -13.96 -3.65
CA ASP A 59 9.36 -14.53 -2.75
C ASP A 59 8.46 -13.42 -2.19
N ILE A 60 7.15 -13.58 -2.23
CA ILE A 60 6.21 -12.59 -1.70
C ILE A 60 5.58 -13.15 -0.43
N THR A 61 5.82 -12.52 0.72
CA THR A 61 5.25 -13.00 1.98
C THR A 61 3.74 -12.77 2.04
N ASP A 62 3.04 -13.57 2.85
CA ASP A 62 1.62 -13.31 3.09
C ASP A 62 1.41 -11.97 3.83
N SER A 63 2.38 -11.55 4.66
CA SER A 63 2.36 -10.23 5.30
C SER A 63 2.40 -9.09 4.28
N ALA A 64 3.23 -9.21 3.22
CA ALA A 64 3.28 -8.24 2.14
C ALA A 64 1.95 -8.12 1.40
N ILE A 65 1.29 -9.25 1.12
CA ILE A 65 -0.04 -9.25 0.45
C ILE A 65 -1.08 -8.53 1.32
N ILE A 66 -1.12 -8.85 2.61
CA ILE A 66 -2.04 -8.21 3.56
C ILE A 66 -1.74 -6.72 3.66
N ALA A 67 -0.47 -6.34 3.77
CA ALA A 67 -0.04 -4.94 3.81
C ALA A 67 -0.40 -4.19 2.53
N ALA A 68 -0.23 -4.80 1.34
CA ALA A 68 -0.56 -4.17 0.07
C ALA A 68 -2.05 -3.82 -0.03
N ALA A 69 -2.93 -4.74 0.37
CA ALA A 69 -4.37 -4.47 0.42
C ALA A 69 -4.70 -3.36 1.45
N LYS A 70 -4.24 -3.51 2.70
CA LYS A 70 -4.56 -2.58 3.80
C LYS A 70 -4.01 -1.18 3.57
N LEU A 71 -2.73 -1.06 3.26
CA LEU A 71 -2.06 0.23 3.11
C LEU A 71 -2.56 0.95 1.85
N SER A 72 -2.81 0.24 0.75
CA SER A 72 -3.38 0.88 -0.45
C SER A 72 -4.82 1.34 -0.23
N GLN A 73 -5.63 0.59 0.50
CA GLN A 73 -6.99 1.04 0.85
C GLN A 73 -6.96 2.27 1.77
N ARG A 74 -6.03 2.31 2.73
CA ARG A 74 -5.93 3.39 3.71
C ARG A 74 -5.36 4.67 3.15
N TYR A 75 -4.30 4.58 2.35
CA TYR A 75 -3.49 5.75 1.98
C TYR A 75 -3.58 6.15 0.50
N ILE A 76 -3.95 5.24 -0.40
CA ILE A 76 -4.06 5.50 -1.85
C ILE A 76 -5.54 5.64 -2.21
N THR A 77 -6.02 6.88 -2.24
CA THR A 77 -7.45 7.23 -2.25
C THR A 77 -8.00 7.56 -3.63
N ASP A 78 -7.13 7.88 -4.58
CA ASP A 78 -7.44 8.24 -5.96
C ASP A 78 -7.54 7.04 -6.91
N ARG A 79 -7.25 5.84 -6.41
CA ARG A 79 -7.26 4.57 -7.14
C ARG A 79 -8.11 3.51 -6.43
N GLN A 80 -8.60 2.54 -7.19
CA GLN A 80 -9.46 1.46 -6.68
C GLN A 80 -8.69 0.15 -6.51
N LEU A 81 -9.12 -0.67 -5.55
CA LEU A 81 -8.76 -2.07 -5.47
C LEU A 81 -9.36 -2.84 -6.67
N PRO A 82 -8.75 -3.97 -7.09
CA PRO A 82 -7.51 -4.55 -6.58
C PRO A 82 -6.25 -3.93 -7.22
N ASP A 83 -6.41 -3.10 -8.25
CA ASP A 83 -5.35 -2.57 -9.11
C ASP A 83 -4.22 -1.89 -8.33
N LYS A 84 -4.54 -0.93 -7.46
CA LYS A 84 -3.53 -0.26 -6.62
C LYS A 84 -2.75 -1.20 -5.71
N ALA A 85 -3.35 -2.30 -5.24
CA ALA A 85 -2.67 -3.25 -4.37
C ALA A 85 -1.75 -4.18 -5.18
N ILE A 86 -2.16 -4.54 -6.40
CA ILE A 86 -1.34 -5.28 -7.36
C ILE A 86 -0.10 -4.48 -7.72
N ASP A 87 -0.26 -3.19 -8.03
CA ASP A 87 0.88 -2.33 -8.38
C ASP A 87 1.88 -2.18 -7.23
N LEU A 88 1.41 -2.10 -5.97
CA LEU A 88 2.32 -2.05 -4.82
C LEU A 88 3.18 -3.31 -4.73
N VAL A 89 2.58 -4.49 -4.93
CA VAL A 89 3.31 -5.76 -4.95
C VAL A 89 4.27 -5.82 -6.13
N ASP A 90 3.85 -5.35 -7.31
CA ASP A 90 4.67 -5.32 -8.52
C ASP A 90 5.90 -4.41 -8.39
N GLU A 91 5.72 -3.19 -7.86
CA GLU A 91 6.82 -2.24 -7.65
C GLU A 91 7.79 -2.75 -6.57
N ALA A 92 7.26 -3.30 -5.46
CA ALA A 92 8.09 -3.86 -4.40
C ALA A 92 8.91 -5.06 -4.90
N ALA A 93 8.28 -5.96 -5.67
CA ALA A 93 8.95 -7.11 -6.27
C ALA A 93 10.01 -6.69 -7.30
N SER A 94 9.70 -5.71 -8.16
CA SER A 94 10.63 -5.15 -9.14
C SER A 94 11.87 -4.57 -8.46
N ARG A 95 11.68 -3.86 -7.36
CA ARG A 95 12.77 -3.27 -6.59
C ARG A 95 13.68 -4.35 -5.98
N ILE A 96 13.10 -5.35 -5.33
CA ILE A 96 13.89 -6.47 -4.77
C ILE A 96 14.65 -7.19 -5.89
N ARG A 97 14.06 -7.39 -7.07
CA ARG A 97 14.78 -7.95 -8.21
C ARG A 97 15.99 -7.11 -8.61
N MET A 98 15.84 -5.79 -8.69
CA MET A 98 16.96 -4.89 -8.98
C MET A 98 18.08 -5.00 -7.93
N GLU A 99 17.72 -5.15 -6.65
CA GLU A 99 18.67 -5.34 -5.55
C GLU A 99 19.40 -6.70 -5.67
N ILE A 100 18.72 -7.77 -6.08
CA ILE A 100 19.32 -9.10 -6.33
C ILE A 100 20.34 -9.05 -7.47
N ASP A 101 20.03 -8.31 -8.54
CA ASP A 101 20.91 -8.20 -9.69
C ASP A 101 22.11 -7.27 -9.45
N SER A 102 22.01 -6.39 -8.46
CA SER A 102 23.02 -5.40 -8.10
C SER A 102 24.07 -5.91 -7.12
N LYS A 103 25.23 -5.24 -7.09
CA LYS A 103 26.26 -5.51 -6.07
C LYS A 103 25.78 -4.96 -4.71
N PRO A 104 25.85 -5.75 -3.61
CA PRO A 104 25.49 -5.27 -2.28
C PRO A 104 26.29 -4.03 -1.85
N GLU A 105 25.66 -3.13 -1.08
CA GLU A 105 26.28 -1.87 -0.65
C GLU A 105 27.56 -2.10 0.17
N SER A 106 27.59 -3.15 1.00
CA SER A 106 28.77 -3.56 1.77
C SER A 106 29.97 -3.87 0.88
N MET A 107 29.73 -4.56 -0.24
CA MET A 107 30.76 -4.89 -1.22
C MET A 107 31.19 -3.68 -2.05
N ASP A 108 30.25 -2.81 -2.45
CA ASP A 108 30.56 -1.57 -3.17
C ASP A 108 31.44 -0.64 -2.30
N LYS A 109 31.17 -0.53 -0.99
CA LYS A 109 32.01 0.20 -0.03
C LYS A 109 33.44 -0.36 0.03
N LEU A 110 33.59 -1.67 0.11
CA LEU A 110 34.91 -2.33 0.13
C LEU A 110 35.66 -2.15 -1.18
N GLU A 111 34.98 -2.26 -2.32
CA GLU A 111 35.59 -2.06 -3.64
C GLU A 111 36.10 -0.63 -3.81
N ARG A 112 35.27 0.38 -3.46
CA ARG A 112 35.69 1.78 -3.49
C ARG A 112 36.89 2.03 -2.58
N ARG A 113 36.90 1.45 -1.37
CA ARG A 113 38.03 1.54 -0.44
C ARG A 113 39.29 0.89 -1.00
N LEU A 114 39.16 -0.28 -1.63
CA LEU A 114 40.27 -1.00 -2.26
C LEU A 114 40.88 -0.18 -3.40
N ILE A 115 40.05 0.45 -4.23
CA ILE A 115 40.50 1.34 -5.32
C ILE A 115 41.26 2.53 -4.73
N GLN A 116 40.71 3.18 -3.69
CA GLN A 116 41.34 4.31 -3.02
C GLN A 116 42.74 3.96 -2.49
N LEU A 117 42.86 2.84 -1.75
CA LEU A 117 44.12 2.36 -1.19
C LEU A 117 45.14 2.03 -2.29
N LYS A 118 44.71 1.43 -3.40
CA LYS A 118 45.59 1.12 -4.55
C LYS A 118 46.11 2.40 -5.22
N ILE A 119 45.28 3.43 -5.37
CA ILE A 119 45.70 4.73 -5.91
C ILE A 119 46.72 5.39 -4.97
N GLU A 120 46.44 5.39 -3.65
CA GLU A 120 47.34 5.94 -2.65
C GLU A 120 48.69 5.21 -2.66
N ARG A 121 48.68 3.88 -2.73
CA ARG A 121 49.90 3.07 -2.86
C ARG A 121 50.72 3.46 -4.09
N GLU A 122 50.09 3.59 -5.26
CA GLU A 122 50.79 3.99 -6.48
C GLU A 122 51.33 5.43 -6.44
N ALA A 123 50.71 6.31 -5.67
CA ALA A 123 51.24 7.66 -5.43
C ALA A 123 52.49 7.61 -4.55
N VAL A 124 52.43 6.95 -3.40
CA VAL A 124 53.53 6.86 -2.42
C VAL A 124 54.72 6.07 -2.97
N LYS A 125 54.48 5.07 -3.82
CA LYS A 125 55.54 4.26 -4.45
C LYS A 125 56.47 5.05 -5.36
N LYS A 126 56.10 6.26 -5.77
CA LYS A 126 56.96 7.17 -6.56
C LYS A 126 58.05 7.82 -5.71
N ASP A 127 57.87 7.86 -4.40
CA ASP A 127 58.84 8.42 -3.46
C ASP A 127 59.82 7.35 -2.98
N THR A 128 61.11 7.70 -2.89
CA THR A 128 62.20 6.74 -2.61
C THR A 128 62.69 6.76 -1.16
N ASP A 129 62.14 7.63 -0.30
CA ASP A 129 62.60 7.80 1.06
C ASP A 129 62.17 6.64 2.00
N PRO A 130 62.85 6.48 3.16
CA PRO A 130 62.53 5.40 4.09
C PRO A 130 61.12 5.45 4.68
N ALA A 131 60.49 6.63 4.75
CA ALA A 131 59.13 6.77 5.27
C ALA A 131 58.10 6.29 4.22
N ALA A 132 58.30 6.65 2.95
CA ALA A 132 57.50 6.16 1.83
C ALA A 132 57.49 4.62 1.76
N ARG A 133 58.64 3.95 1.96
CA ARG A 133 58.71 2.48 2.00
C ARG A 133 57.85 1.87 3.10
N LYS A 134 57.89 2.42 4.32
CA LYS A 134 57.05 1.95 5.43
C LYS A 134 55.57 2.19 5.18
N GLN A 135 55.22 3.32 4.55
CA GLN A 135 53.85 3.63 4.22
C GLN A 135 53.31 2.70 3.13
N VAL A 136 54.12 2.33 2.14
CA VAL A 136 53.75 1.29 1.15
C VAL A 136 53.50 -0.05 1.83
N GLU A 137 54.35 -0.49 2.77
CA GLU A 137 54.13 -1.75 3.52
C GLU A 137 52.82 -1.74 4.33
N LEU A 138 52.48 -0.60 4.95
CA LEU A 138 51.20 -0.41 5.64
C LEU A 138 50.01 -0.48 4.68
N LEU A 139 50.10 0.23 3.54
CA LEU A 139 49.05 0.24 2.52
C LEU A 139 48.86 -1.14 1.89
N ASP A 140 49.92 -1.90 1.61
CA ASP A 140 49.82 -3.26 1.09
C ASP A 140 49.13 -4.19 2.11
N SER A 141 49.45 -4.06 3.40
CA SER A 141 48.75 -4.80 4.47
C SER A 141 47.25 -4.45 4.56
N GLU A 142 46.90 -3.16 4.45
CA GLU A 142 45.49 -2.73 4.41
C GLU A 142 44.76 -3.22 3.15
N ILE A 143 45.42 -3.15 1.99
CA ILE A 143 44.89 -3.66 0.72
C ILE A 143 44.61 -5.15 0.84
N ASP A 144 45.56 -5.94 1.35
CA ASP A 144 45.40 -7.38 1.52
C ASP A 144 44.23 -7.71 2.46
N LYS A 145 44.07 -6.95 3.54
CA LYS A 145 42.95 -7.12 4.47
C LYS A 145 41.60 -6.84 3.78
N VAL A 146 41.45 -5.68 3.16
CA VAL A 146 40.21 -5.28 2.46
C VAL A 146 39.93 -6.23 1.28
N GLN A 147 40.96 -6.71 0.59
CA GLN A 147 40.81 -7.63 -0.53
C GLN A 147 40.37 -9.02 -0.09
N ARG A 148 40.83 -9.51 1.08
CA ARG A 148 40.32 -10.75 1.67
C ARG A 148 38.86 -10.60 2.08
N GLU A 149 38.52 -9.54 2.81
CA GLU A 149 37.13 -9.25 3.21
C GLU A 149 36.19 -9.18 1.97
N PHE A 150 36.63 -8.52 0.89
CA PHE A 150 35.87 -8.46 -0.35
C PHE A 150 35.72 -9.84 -1.01
N SER A 151 36.79 -10.64 -1.05
CA SER A 151 36.77 -11.97 -1.69
C SER A 151 35.85 -12.94 -0.93
N ASP A 152 35.88 -12.89 0.41
CA ASP A 152 35.00 -13.69 1.27
C ASP A 152 33.52 -13.35 1.00
N LEU A 153 33.18 -12.06 0.90
CA LEU A 153 31.82 -11.62 0.54
C LEU A 153 31.45 -11.96 -0.90
N GLU A 154 32.40 -11.92 -1.84
CA GLU A 154 32.15 -12.27 -3.24
C GLU A 154 31.80 -13.76 -3.40
N GLU A 155 32.45 -14.64 -2.65
CA GLU A 155 32.12 -16.07 -2.63
C GLU A 155 30.71 -16.30 -2.07
N ILE A 156 30.36 -15.64 -0.96
CA ILE A 156 29.02 -15.70 -0.37
C ILE A 156 27.97 -15.19 -1.37
N TRP A 157 28.19 -14.01 -1.98
CA TRP A 157 27.25 -13.42 -2.93
C TRP A 157 27.01 -14.30 -4.16
N LYS A 158 28.07 -14.91 -4.71
CA LYS A 158 27.95 -15.85 -5.84
C LYS A 158 27.15 -17.10 -5.44
N ALA A 159 27.40 -17.65 -4.26
CA ALA A 159 26.67 -18.82 -3.76
C ALA A 159 25.18 -18.51 -3.54
N GLU A 160 24.88 -17.40 -2.87
CA GLU A 160 23.49 -16.95 -2.65
C GLU A 160 22.77 -16.66 -3.97
N LYS A 161 23.42 -15.96 -4.92
CA LYS A 161 22.84 -15.66 -6.23
C LYS A 161 22.53 -16.92 -7.04
N ALA A 162 23.43 -17.91 -7.02
CA ALA A 162 23.20 -19.18 -7.69
C ALA A 162 22.03 -19.96 -7.08
N SER A 163 21.87 -19.91 -5.75
CA SER A 163 20.73 -20.53 -5.05
C SER A 163 19.41 -19.91 -5.48
N VAL A 164 19.30 -18.57 -5.43
CA VAL A 164 18.08 -17.84 -5.80
C VAL A 164 17.70 -18.08 -7.26
N GLN A 165 18.68 -18.06 -8.18
CA GLN A 165 18.42 -18.34 -9.60
C GLN A 165 17.97 -19.78 -9.84
N GLY A 166 18.54 -20.75 -9.12
CA GLY A 166 18.10 -22.15 -9.18
C GLY A 166 16.65 -22.32 -8.73
N ALA A 167 16.28 -21.73 -7.59
CA ALA A 167 14.90 -21.76 -7.09
C ALA A 167 13.91 -21.09 -8.06
N ALA A 168 14.28 -19.93 -8.63
CA ALA A 168 13.46 -19.23 -9.62
C ALA A 168 13.19 -20.08 -10.88
N GLN A 169 14.19 -20.81 -11.37
CA GLN A 169 14.02 -21.70 -12.53
C GLN A 169 13.06 -22.85 -12.20
N ILE A 170 13.18 -23.47 -11.02
CA ILE A 170 12.28 -24.56 -10.59
C ILE A 170 10.83 -24.05 -10.49
N LYS A 171 10.61 -22.85 -9.94
CA LYS A 171 9.27 -22.22 -9.89
C LYS A 171 8.72 -21.96 -11.29
N SER A 172 9.54 -21.47 -12.22
CA SER A 172 9.14 -21.24 -13.61
C SER A 172 8.71 -22.54 -14.31
N ASP A 173 9.49 -23.62 -14.13
CA ASP A 173 9.16 -24.94 -14.66
C ASP A 173 7.84 -25.49 -14.06
N LEU A 174 7.59 -25.24 -12.77
CA LEU A 174 6.37 -25.64 -12.08
C LEU A 174 5.14 -24.89 -12.61
N GLU A 175 5.24 -23.57 -12.83
CA GLU A 175 4.15 -22.78 -13.42
C GLU A 175 3.86 -23.22 -14.85
N GLN A 176 4.90 -23.50 -15.65
CA GLN A 176 4.72 -24.05 -16.99
C GLN A 176 4.01 -25.41 -16.95
N ALA A 177 4.37 -26.28 -15.99
CA ALA A 177 3.69 -27.56 -15.81
C ALA A 177 2.21 -27.40 -15.43
N LYS A 178 1.85 -26.38 -14.63
CA LYS A 178 0.45 -26.05 -14.30
C LYS A 178 -0.32 -25.57 -15.53
N LEU A 179 0.27 -24.69 -16.34
CA LEU A 179 -0.33 -24.22 -17.59
C LEU A 179 -0.55 -25.37 -18.60
N ASP A 180 0.45 -26.25 -18.72
CA ASP A 180 0.36 -27.44 -19.57
C ASP A 180 -0.75 -28.39 -19.08
N LEU A 181 -0.95 -28.52 -17.76
CA LEU A 181 -2.02 -29.33 -17.17
C LEU A 181 -3.41 -28.77 -17.52
N GLU A 182 -3.59 -27.44 -17.45
CA GLU A 182 -4.83 -26.79 -17.85
C GLU A 182 -5.10 -26.92 -19.36
N ALA A 183 -4.06 -26.85 -20.19
CA ALA A 183 -4.16 -27.08 -21.62
C ALA A 183 -4.56 -28.54 -21.93
N ALA A 184 -3.91 -29.52 -21.28
CA ALA A 184 -4.24 -30.93 -21.41
C ALA A 184 -5.67 -31.23 -20.96
N ARG A 185 -6.13 -30.60 -19.87
CA ARG A 185 -7.51 -30.70 -19.38
C ARG A 185 -8.53 -30.19 -20.39
N ARG A 186 -8.26 -29.04 -21.03
CA ARG A 186 -9.12 -28.49 -22.09
C ARG A 186 -9.14 -29.37 -23.35
N ALA A 187 -8.03 -30.02 -23.66
CA ALA A 187 -7.90 -30.94 -24.79
C ALA A 187 -8.46 -32.36 -24.51
N GLY A 188 -8.73 -32.70 -23.24
CA GLY A 188 -9.16 -34.04 -22.83
C GLY A 188 -8.05 -35.09 -22.85
N ASP A 189 -6.77 -34.68 -22.84
CA ASP A 189 -5.63 -35.60 -22.82
C ASP A 189 -5.34 -36.11 -21.40
N LEU A 190 -6.03 -37.19 -21.04
CA LEU A 190 -5.90 -37.83 -19.72
C LEU A 190 -4.49 -38.39 -19.47
N THR A 191 -3.75 -38.76 -20.52
CA THR A 191 -2.39 -39.32 -20.39
C THR A 191 -1.43 -38.23 -19.94
N ARG A 192 -1.44 -37.09 -20.65
CA ARG A 192 -0.60 -35.94 -20.31
C ARG A 192 -0.96 -35.36 -18.95
N MET A 193 -2.25 -35.32 -18.60
CA MET A 193 -2.70 -34.90 -17.26
C MET A 193 -2.09 -35.78 -16.16
N SER A 194 -2.13 -37.11 -16.31
CA SER A 194 -1.59 -38.03 -15.32
C SER A 194 -0.06 -37.91 -15.17
N GLU A 195 0.65 -37.72 -16.28
CA GLU A 195 2.11 -37.52 -16.28
C GLU A 195 2.51 -36.25 -15.53
N LEU A 196 1.81 -35.14 -15.77
CA LEU A 196 2.10 -33.86 -15.13
C LEU A 196 1.71 -33.90 -13.64
N GLN A 197 0.50 -34.35 -13.33
CA GLN A 197 -0.07 -34.28 -11.99
C GLN A 197 0.60 -35.25 -11.00
N TYR A 198 1.00 -36.44 -11.45
CA TYR A 198 1.58 -37.47 -10.55
C TYR A 198 3.07 -37.71 -10.77
N GLY A 199 3.67 -37.13 -11.83
CA GLY A 199 5.09 -37.25 -12.14
C GLY A 199 5.81 -35.92 -11.98
N ARG A 200 5.68 -35.05 -12.98
CA ARG A 200 6.54 -33.85 -13.11
C ARG A 200 6.29 -32.80 -12.02
N MET A 201 5.03 -32.49 -11.68
CA MET A 201 4.73 -31.48 -10.67
C MET A 201 5.20 -31.89 -9.27
N PRO A 202 4.90 -33.11 -8.76
CA PRO A 202 5.43 -33.54 -7.46
C PRO A 202 6.97 -33.58 -7.40
N GLU A 203 7.63 -33.90 -8.51
CA GLU A 203 9.09 -33.86 -8.61
C GLU A 203 9.62 -32.43 -8.43
N LEU A 204 9.05 -31.47 -9.16
CA LEU A 204 9.42 -30.05 -9.09
C LEU A 204 9.09 -29.45 -7.73
N GLU A 205 7.93 -29.76 -7.14
CA GLU A 205 7.55 -29.33 -5.78
C GLU A 205 8.55 -29.85 -4.74
N LYS A 206 8.99 -31.11 -4.87
CA LYS A 206 10.01 -31.67 -3.98
C LYS A 206 11.37 -30.99 -4.16
N GLN A 207 11.78 -30.72 -5.40
CA GLN A 207 13.03 -30.00 -5.68
C GLN A 207 12.98 -28.58 -5.11
N LEU A 208 11.85 -27.88 -5.25
CA LEU A 208 11.64 -26.54 -4.69
C LEU A 208 11.70 -26.56 -3.16
N ALA A 209 11.04 -27.51 -2.51
CA ALA A 209 11.07 -27.66 -1.06
C ALA A 209 12.50 -27.91 -0.54
N MET A 210 13.28 -28.74 -1.23
CA MET A 210 14.70 -28.98 -0.89
C MET A 210 15.56 -27.73 -1.10
N ALA A 211 15.31 -26.95 -2.15
CA ALA A 211 15.99 -25.67 -2.36
C ALA A 211 15.66 -24.66 -1.26
N GLN A 212 14.39 -24.56 -0.86
CA GLN A 212 13.95 -23.66 0.23
C GLN A 212 14.46 -24.08 1.62
N GLU A 213 14.60 -25.38 1.89
CA GLU A 213 15.26 -25.87 3.12
C GLU A 213 16.75 -25.49 3.16
N SER A 214 17.41 -25.37 2.01
CA SER A 214 18.79 -24.87 1.95
C SER A 214 18.88 -23.34 2.17
N GLU A 215 17.81 -22.60 1.82
CA GLU A 215 17.64 -21.16 2.07
C GLU A 215 17.18 -20.83 3.50
N THR A 216 16.94 -21.81 4.37
CA THR A 216 16.58 -21.54 5.79
C THR A 216 17.75 -21.01 6.61
N ARG A 217 18.97 -21.04 6.05
CA ARG A 217 20.07 -20.19 6.51
C ARG A 217 19.83 -18.79 5.97
N GLU A 218 19.52 -17.83 6.85
CA GLU A 218 19.34 -16.42 6.47
C GLU A 218 20.44 -15.98 5.50
N THR A 219 20.03 -15.57 4.30
CA THR A 219 20.92 -14.96 3.33
C THR A 219 21.47 -13.67 3.91
N VAL A 220 22.79 -13.51 3.89
CA VAL A 220 23.50 -12.42 4.54
C VAL A 220 23.59 -11.21 3.63
N LEU A 221 23.70 -11.42 2.31
CA LEU A 221 23.94 -10.36 1.34
C LEU A 221 22.75 -10.09 0.42
N LEU A 222 21.95 -11.11 0.10
CA LEU A 222 20.82 -11.00 -0.81
C LEU A 222 19.48 -11.14 -0.08
N ARG A 223 18.64 -10.11 -0.18
CA ARG A 223 17.24 -10.19 0.22
C ARG A 223 16.42 -10.55 -1.02
N ASN A 224 15.68 -11.66 -0.97
CA ASN A 224 14.80 -12.09 -2.06
C ASN A 224 13.32 -12.10 -1.66
N LYS A 225 12.98 -11.65 -0.46
CA LYS A 225 11.61 -11.64 0.08
C LYS A 225 11.04 -10.22 0.05
N VAL A 226 9.88 -10.07 -0.56
CA VAL A 226 9.02 -8.90 -0.43
C VAL A 226 8.21 -9.09 0.85
N THR A 227 8.42 -8.20 1.81
CA THR A 227 7.71 -8.15 3.08
C THR A 227 6.80 -6.92 3.16
N ASP A 228 6.10 -6.79 4.27
CA ASP A 228 5.30 -5.61 4.62
C ASP A 228 6.15 -4.33 4.71
N GLU A 229 7.45 -4.42 5.01
CA GLU A 229 8.37 -3.27 4.99
C GLU A 229 8.55 -2.74 3.56
N GLU A 230 8.84 -3.60 2.58
CA GLU A 230 9.01 -3.17 1.18
C GLU A 230 7.74 -2.54 0.62
N ILE A 231 6.56 -3.08 0.96
CA ILE A 231 5.28 -2.49 0.58
C ILE A 231 5.11 -1.11 1.22
N ALA A 232 5.38 -0.98 2.52
CA ALA A 232 5.27 0.30 3.21
C ALA A 232 6.25 1.34 2.65
N GLU A 233 7.45 0.94 2.24
CA GLU A 233 8.42 1.83 1.58
C GLU A 233 7.91 2.35 0.22
N VAL A 234 7.24 1.51 -0.57
CA VAL A 234 6.60 1.95 -1.82
C VAL A 234 5.47 2.93 -1.54
N VAL A 235 4.57 2.60 -0.60
CA VAL A 235 3.47 3.50 -0.18
C VAL A 235 4.02 4.83 0.34
N SER A 236 5.12 4.79 1.11
CA SER A 236 5.78 5.97 1.65
C SER A 236 6.28 6.88 0.53
N ARG A 237 6.88 6.30 -0.50
CA ARG A 237 7.35 7.05 -1.68
C ARG A 237 6.19 7.69 -2.45
N TRP A 238 5.06 7.00 -2.58
CA TRP A 238 3.89 7.49 -3.31
C TRP A 238 3.14 8.59 -2.55
N THR A 239 3.04 8.46 -1.23
CA THR A 239 2.16 9.29 -0.39
C THR A 239 2.91 10.34 0.43
N GLY A 240 4.22 10.18 0.59
CA GLY A 240 5.05 11.00 1.48
C GLY A 240 4.94 10.64 2.97
N ILE A 241 4.09 9.67 3.34
CA ILE A 241 3.87 9.26 4.73
C ILE A 241 5.05 8.39 5.19
N PRO A 242 5.71 8.69 6.33
CA PRO A 242 6.83 7.87 6.82
C PRO A 242 6.44 6.42 7.11
N VAL A 243 7.31 5.47 6.74
CA VAL A 243 7.14 4.03 7.03
C VAL A 243 6.89 3.78 8.52
N SER A 244 7.61 4.49 9.39
CA SER A 244 7.45 4.37 10.84
C SER A 244 6.02 4.66 11.33
N LYS A 245 5.30 5.60 10.68
CA LYS A 245 3.89 5.89 11.01
C LYS A 245 2.95 4.78 10.53
N MET A 246 3.24 4.16 9.38
CA MET A 246 2.41 3.11 8.80
C MET A 246 2.55 1.76 9.50
N MET A 247 3.76 1.45 9.99
CA MET A 247 4.08 0.20 10.68
C MET A 247 3.77 0.26 12.19
N GLU A 248 3.39 1.42 12.73
CA GLU A 248 3.06 1.57 14.14
C GLU A 248 1.76 0.81 14.48
N GLY A 249 1.82 -0.02 15.52
CA GLY A 249 0.65 -0.74 16.00
C GLY A 249 -0.42 0.20 16.58
N ASP A 250 -1.66 0.05 16.12
CA ASP A 250 -2.82 0.85 16.56
C ASP A 250 -2.93 0.97 18.10
N ARG A 251 -2.59 -0.09 18.84
CA ARG A 251 -2.68 -0.08 20.32
C ARG A 251 -1.71 0.90 20.96
N GLU A 252 -0.42 0.82 20.62
CA GLU A 252 0.61 1.68 21.22
C GLU A 252 0.41 3.13 20.80
N LYS A 253 0.03 3.34 19.54
CA LYS A 253 -0.37 4.64 19.01
C LYS A 253 -1.48 5.24 19.88
N LEU A 254 -2.62 4.56 20.00
CA LEU A 254 -3.79 5.07 20.74
C LEU A 254 -3.55 5.30 22.25
N LEU A 255 -2.59 4.60 22.87
CA LEU A 255 -2.23 4.80 24.27
C LEU A 255 -1.48 6.12 24.51
N ARG A 256 -0.84 6.69 23.49
CA ARG A 256 -0.09 7.95 23.56
C ARG A 256 -0.87 9.15 23.01
N MET A 257 -2.12 8.95 22.61
CA MET A 257 -2.92 9.96 21.90
C MET A 257 -2.99 11.29 22.63
N GLU A 258 -3.28 11.30 23.94
CA GLU A 258 -3.36 12.56 24.68
C GLU A 258 -2.04 13.32 24.67
N SER A 259 -0.92 12.63 24.90
CA SER A 259 0.42 13.24 24.91
C SER A 259 0.77 13.82 23.55
N GLU A 260 0.51 13.09 22.46
CA GLU A 260 0.79 13.50 21.08
C GLU A 260 -0.09 14.69 20.66
N LEU A 261 -1.37 14.69 21.01
CA LEU A 261 -2.26 15.83 20.76
C LEU A 261 -1.81 17.09 21.53
N HIS A 262 -1.29 16.92 22.75
CA HIS A 262 -0.76 18.01 23.58
C HIS A 262 0.52 18.65 23.05
N GLU A 263 1.28 17.97 22.18
CA GLU A 263 2.45 18.57 21.53
C GLU A 263 2.07 19.76 20.64
N ARG A 264 0.84 19.75 20.12
CA ARG A 264 0.29 20.78 19.23
C ARG A 264 -0.79 21.65 19.87
N VAL A 265 -1.63 21.04 20.69
CA VAL A 265 -2.79 21.71 21.29
C VAL A 265 -2.47 22.09 22.73
N VAL A 266 -2.36 23.40 22.98
CA VAL A 266 -2.07 23.89 24.34
C VAL A 266 -3.37 23.95 25.16
N GLY A 267 -3.40 23.24 26.30
CA GLY A 267 -4.54 23.20 27.20
C GLY A 267 -5.65 22.26 26.71
N GLN A 268 -6.91 22.64 26.86
CA GLN A 268 -8.08 21.84 26.40
C GLN A 268 -8.11 20.38 26.92
N GLU A 269 -7.59 20.14 28.12
CA GLU A 269 -7.44 18.81 28.73
C GLU A 269 -8.71 17.96 28.68
N GLU A 270 -9.85 18.56 29.01
CA GLU A 270 -11.15 17.89 29.01
C GLU A 270 -11.54 17.45 27.59
N ALA A 271 -11.36 18.32 26.59
CA ALA A 271 -11.70 18.02 25.20
C ALA A 271 -10.80 16.92 24.62
N ILE A 272 -9.49 17.02 24.84
CA ILE A 272 -8.51 16.00 24.40
C ILE A 272 -8.83 14.65 25.02
N THR A 273 -9.06 14.62 26.34
CA THR A 273 -9.41 13.39 27.07
C THR A 273 -10.72 12.79 26.58
N ALA A 274 -11.75 13.61 26.33
CA ALA A 274 -13.04 13.15 25.83
C ALA A 274 -12.93 12.53 24.43
N VAL A 275 -12.19 13.18 23.53
CA VAL A 275 -11.90 12.69 22.18
C VAL A 275 -11.13 11.37 22.25
N ALA A 276 -10.03 11.32 22.99
CA ALA A 276 -9.19 10.13 23.09
C ALA A 276 -9.95 8.91 23.63
N ASN A 277 -10.77 9.11 24.66
CA ASN A 277 -11.61 8.05 25.21
C ASN A 277 -12.64 7.53 24.20
N ALA A 278 -13.28 8.41 23.42
CA ALA A 278 -14.25 7.99 22.41
C ALA A 278 -13.59 7.20 21.28
N VAL A 279 -12.47 7.68 20.76
CA VAL A 279 -11.73 6.99 19.68
C VAL A 279 -11.22 5.64 20.15
N ARG A 280 -10.67 5.54 21.37
CA ARG A 280 -10.24 4.24 21.96
C ARG A 280 -11.40 3.25 22.08
N ARG A 281 -12.58 3.70 22.53
CA ARG A 281 -13.78 2.83 22.59
C ARG A 281 -14.17 2.31 21.21
N SER A 282 -14.14 3.16 20.19
CA SER A 282 -14.47 2.75 18.83
C SER A 282 -13.47 1.74 18.28
N ARG A 283 -12.16 2.00 18.44
CA ARG A 283 -11.10 1.11 17.96
C ARG A 283 -11.03 -0.21 18.71
N ALA A 284 -11.47 -0.25 19.97
CA ALA A 284 -11.62 -1.48 20.74
C ALA A 284 -12.86 -2.32 20.36
N GLY A 285 -13.66 -1.88 19.37
CA GLY A 285 -14.89 -2.57 18.97
C GLY A 285 -16.01 -2.51 20.03
N LEU A 286 -15.92 -1.56 20.97
CA LEU A 286 -16.92 -1.36 22.02
C LEU A 286 -18.04 -0.40 21.59
N ALA A 287 -17.86 0.29 20.45
CA ALA A 287 -18.88 1.10 19.82
C ALA A 287 -19.59 0.31 18.71
N ASP A 288 -20.77 0.79 18.29
CA ASP A 288 -21.49 0.22 17.16
C ASP A 288 -20.66 0.40 15.87
N PRO A 289 -20.29 -0.69 15.16
CA PRO A 289 -19.48 -0.62 13.95
C PRO A 289 -20.19 0.08 12.78
N LYS A 290 -21.51 0.31 12.87
CA LYS A 290 -22.26 1.08 11.88
C LYS A 290 -22.15 2.58 12.09
N ARG A 291 -21.58 3.06 13.18
CA ARG A 291 -21.49 4.50 13.48
C ARG A 291 -20.08 5.03 13.16
N PRO A 292 -19.93 6.35 12.96
CA PRO A 292 -18.60 6.95 12.82
C PRO A 292 -17.72 6.68 14.05
N ASN A 293 -16.40 6.64 13.84
CA ASN A 293 -15.41 6.34 14.90
C ASN A 293 -15.48 7.31 16.10
N GLY A 294 -16.08 8.48 15.92
CA GLY A 294 -16.38 9.45 16.95
C GLY A 294 -17.19 10.60 16.37
N SER A 295 -18.10 11.13 17.17
CA SER A 295 -18.89 12.32 16.84
C SER A 295 -18.82 13.29 18.00
N PHE A 296 -18.36 14.52 17.75
CA PHE A 296 -18.05 15.50 18.79
C PHE A 296 -18.69 16.84 18.46
N LEU A 297 -19.12 17.56 19.51
CA LEU A 297 -19.58 18.94 19.42
C LEU A 297 -18.65 19.83 20.25
N PHE A 298 -17.81 20.62 19.59
CA PHE A 298 -16.85 21.49 20.26
C PHE A 298 -17.44 22.86 20.56
N LEU A 299 -17.72 23.10 21.85
CA LEU A 299 -18.25 24.36 22.36
C LEU A 299 -17.15 25.23 22.97
N GLY A 300 -17.24 26.54 22.79
CA GLY A 300 -16.24 27.50 23.30
C GLY A 300 -16.00 28.71 22.39
N PRO A 301 -15.17 29.67 22.82
CA PRO A 301 -14.86 30.86 22.03
C PRO A 301 -14.11 30.54 20.73
N THR A 302 -14.04 31.51 19.81
CA THR A 302 -13.21 31.41 18.60
C THR A 302 -11.72 31.53 18.96
N GLY A 303 -10.86 30.90 18.17
CA GLY A 303 -9.40 31.00 18.33
C GLY A 303 -8.79 30.24 19.52
N VAL A 304 -9.56 29.45 20.27
CA VAL A 304 -9.07 28.70 21.45
C VAL A 304 -8.47 27.32 21.12
N GLY A 305 -8.35 26.98 19.83
CA GLY A 305 -7.73 25.73 19.37
C GLY A 305 -8.68 24.62 18.95
N LYS A 306 -9.99 24.87 18.77
CA LYS A 306 -10.95 23.84 18.30
C LYS A 306 -10.55 23.21 16.96
N THR A 307 -10.27 24.06 15.96
CA THR A 307 -9.82 23.61 14.64
C THR A 307 -8.44 22.99 14.69
N GLU A 308 -7.57 23.47 15.58
CA GLU A 308 -6.22 22.90 15.75
C GLU A 308 -6.28 21.49 16.33
N LEU A 309 -7.19 21.24 17.29
CA LEU A 309 -7.47 19.89 17.78
C LEU A 309 -7.97 18.97 16.67
N CYS A 310 -8.82 19.46 15.76
CA CYS A 310 -9.24 18.67 14.60
C CYS A 310 -8.08 18.33 13.67
N LYS A 311 -7.19 19.29 13.37
CA LYS A 311 -6.01 19.04 12.53
C LYS A 311 -5.04 18.06 13.19
N ALA A 312 -4.73 18.27 14.46
CA ALA A 312 -3.88 17.36 15.23
C ALA A 312 -4.48 15.95 15.30
N LEU A 313 -5.80 15.83 15.46
CA LEU A 313 -6.49 14.55 15.44
C LEU A 313 -6.49 13.88 14.06
N ALA A 314 -6.61 14.66 12.98
CA ALA A 314 -6.52 14.14 11.62
C ALA A 314 -5.12 13.59 11.32
N ASP A 315 -4.07 14.36 11.64
CA ASP A 315 -2.68 13.90 11.51
C ASP A 315 -2.40 12.68 12.40
N PHE A 316 -2.88 12.68 13.64
CA PHE A 316 -2.69 11.56 14.54
C PHE A 316 -3.39 10.28 14.04
N LEU A 317 -4.66 10.35 13.65
CA LEU A 317 -5.43 9.15 13.28
C LEU A 317 -5.18 8.66 11.86
N PHE A 318 -4.91 9.57 10.94
CA PHE A 318 -4.86 9.28 9.50
C PHE A 318 -3.51 9.62 8.88
N ASP A 319 -2.52 9.98 9.69
CA ASP A 319 -1.12 10.23 9.30
C ASP A 319 -0.94 11.44 8.36
N SER A 320 -1.98 12.27 8.21
CA SER A 320 -1.96 13.50 7.41
C SER A 320 -3.05 14.49 7.86
N GLU A 321 -2.71 15.78 7.94
CA GLU A 321 -3.70 16.86 8.13
C GLU A 321 -4.67 17.00 6.95
N ASP A 322 -4.24 16.60 5.75
CA ASP A 322 -5.07 16.64 4.54
C ASP A 322 -6.23 15.64 4.62
N ALA A 323 -6.17 14.68 5.56
CA ALA A 323 -7.30 13.82 5.86
C ALA A 323 -8.48 14.56 6.54
N MET A 324 -8.39 15.87 6.77
CA MET A 324 -9.50 16.68 7.25
C MET A 324 -10.36 17.23 6.09
N VAL A 325 -11.64 16.86 6.06
CA VAL A 325 -12.67 17.47 5.20
C VAL A 325 -13.35 18.58 6.00
N ARG A 326 -13.10 19.85 5.64
CA ARG A 326 -13.74 21.00 6.28
C ARG A 326 -14.92 21.47 5.44
N VAL A 327 -16.06 21.63 6.08
CA VAL A 327 -17.28 22.18 5.46
C VAL A 327 -17.74 23.37 6.28
N ASP A 328 -17.76 24.54 5.66
CA ASP A 328 -18.27 25.77 6.28
C ASP A 328 -19.79 25.80 6.19
N MET A 329 -20.47 25.69 7.33
CA MET A 329 -21.94 25.64 7.38
C MET A 329 -22.60 26.98 7.08
N SER A 330 -21.84 28.09 7.09
CA SER A 330 -22.34 29.38 6.64
C SER A 330 -22.66 29.41 5.14
N GLU A 331 -22.12 28.48 4.34
CA GLU A 331 -22.50 28.32 2.92
C GLU A 331 -23.82 27.54 2.72
N PHE A 332 -24.33 26.91 3.79
CA PHE A 332 -25.49 26.00 3.79
C PHE A 332 -26.68 26.55 4.59
N MET A 333 -26.82 27.87 4.64
CA MET A 333 -27.91 28.57 5.37
C MET A 333 -29.28 28.48 4.67
N GLU A 334 -29.30 28.23 3.37
CA GLU A 334 -30.50 28.28 2.54
C GLU A 334 -30.89 26.87 2.06
N LYS A 335 -32.19 26.62 1.90
CA LYS A 335 -32.69 25.28 1.56
C LYS A 335 -32.08 24.71 0.28
N HIS A 336 -31.84 25.54 -0.74
CA HIS A 336 -31.29 25.07 -2.00
C HIS A 336 -29.78 24.78 -1.92
N SER A 337 -29.04 25.39 -0.99
CA SER A 337 -27.63 25.09 -0.82
C SER A 337 -27.40 23.73 -0.14
N VAL A 338 -28.37 23.24 0.66
CA VAL A 338 -28.35 21.89 1.25
C VAL A 338 -28.23 20.80 0.18
N ALA A 339 -28.91 20.95 -0.96
CA ALA A 339 -28.81 19.98 -2.06
C ALA A 339 -27.38 19.85 -2.60
N ARG A 340 -26.56 20.91 -2.55
CA ARG A 340 -25.15 20.84 -2.97
C ARG A 340 -24.29 19.95 -2.06
N LEU A 341 -24.73 19.72 -0.81
CA LEU A 341 -23.98 18.89 0.14
C LEU A 341 -24.03 17.41 -0.24
N ILE A 342 -25.19 16.92 -0.72
CA ILE A 342 -25.46 15.50 -1.01
C ILE A 342 -25.65 15.18 -2.50
N GLY A 343 -25.82 16.21 -3.33
CA GLY A 343 -26.15 16.09 -4.75
C GLY A 343 -27.57 16.57 -5.02
N ALA A 344 -27.78 17.14 -6.21
CA ALA A 344 -29.13 17.49 -6.64
C ALA A 344 -29.93 16.20 -6.88
N PRO A 345 -31.27 16.19 -6.73
CA PRO A 345 -32.11 15.04 -7.10
C PRO A 345 -32.27 14.92 -8.63
N PRO A 346 -32.74 13.76 -9.15
CA PRO A 346 -32.89 13.53 -10.59
C PRO A 346 -33.78 14.60 -11.24
N GLY A 347 -33.27 15.26 -12.29
CA GLY A 347 -33.99 16.31 -13.02
C GLY A 347 -33.64 17.76 -12.63
N TYR A 348 -32.71 17.97 -11.68
CA TYR A 348 -32.17 19.29 -11.34
C TYR A 348 -30.77 19.51 -11.95
N VAL A 349 -30.42 20.77 -12.24
CA VAL A 349 -29.06 21.14 -12.69
C VAL A 349 -28.05 20.75 -11.61
N GLY A 350 -27.01 20.00 -11.98
CA GLY A 350 -26.00 19.47 -11.04
C GLY A 350 -26.25 18.04 -10.54
N TYR A 351 -27.29 17.34 -11.04
CA TYR A 351 -27.53 15.92 -10.73
C TYR A 351 -26.31 15.03 -11.03
N GLU A 352 -25.54 15.36 -12.08
CA GLU A 352 -24.37 14.59 -12.49
C GLU A 352 -23.08 14.94 -11.71
N GLU A 353 -23.09 15.98 -10.86
CA GLU A 353 -21.88 16.50 -10.19
C GLU A 353 -21.63 15.90 -8.80
N GLY A 354 -22.57 15.10 -8.26
CA GLY A 354 -22.47 14.53 -6.91
C GLY A 354 -22.53 15.58 -5.80
N GLY A 355 -22.68 15.14 -4.55
CA GLY A 355 -22.64 16.03 -3.38
C GLY A 355 -21.23 16.38 -2.95
N TYR A 356 -21.01 17.63 -2.53
CA TYR A 356 -19.71 18.07 -1.98
C TYR A 356 -19.22 17.15 -0.84
N LEU A 357 -20.10 16.83 0.10
CA LEU A 357 -19.76 15.98 1.25
C LEU A 357 -19.61 14.52 0.84
N THR A 358 -20.56 14.00 0.06
CA THR A 358 -20.57 12.59 -0.35
C THR A 358 -19.36 12.26 -1.20
N GLU A 359 -18.95 13.14 -2.11
CA GLU A 359 -17.76 12.96 -2.94
C GLU A 359 -16.47 13.08 -2.14
N ALA A 360 -16.38 14.06 -1.22
CA ALA A 360 -15.20 14.22 -0.37
C ALA A 360 -14.95 12.97 0.50
N VAL A 361 -16.01 12.42 1.11
CA VAL A 361 -15.93 11.21 1.95
C VAL A 361 -15.74 9.95 1.09
N ARG A 362 -16.37 9.87 -0.08
CA ARG A 362 -16.17 8.75 -1.02
C ARG A 362 -14.73 8.65 -1.50
N ARG A 363 -14.09 9.80 -1.79
CA ARG A 363 -12.67 9.86 -2.14
C ARG A 363 -11.78 9.59 -0.94
N ARG A 364 -12.10 10.07 0.25
CA ARG A 364 -11.30 9.86 1.47
C ARG A 364 -12.15 9.24 2.59
N PRO A 365 -12.33 7.90 2.62
CA PRO A 365 -13.12 7.23 3.64
C PRO A 365 -12.53 7.34 5.05
N TYR A 366 -11.20 7.36 5.15
CA TYR A 366 -10.45 7.61 6.38
C TYR A 366 -10.17 9.10 6.51
N SER A 367 -11.13 9.84 7.05
CA SER A 367 -11.04 11.29 7.16
C SER A 367 -11.71 11.83 8.42
N LEU A 368 -11.33 13.05 8.80
CA LEU A 368 -11.98 13.83 9.84
C LEU A 368 -12.91 14.85 9.19
N LEU A 369 -14.20 14.73 9.43
CA LEU A 369 -15.19 15.69 8.95
C LEU A 369 -15.37 16.82 9.98
N LEU A 370 -14.94 18.04 9.62
CA LEU A 370 -15.15 19.25 10.40
C LEU A 370 -16.31 20.06 9.81
N LEU A 371 -17.40 20.15 10.55
CA LEU A 371 -18.53 21.04 10.25
C LEU A 371 -18.34 22.34 11.03
N ASP A 372 -17.84 23.37 10.37
CA ASP A 372 -17.55 24.65 11.00
C ASP A 372 -18.82 25.50 11.11
N GLU A 373 -18.97 26.25 12.21
CA GLU A 373 -20.16 27.09 12.48
C GLU A 373 -21.51 26.36 12.31
N VAL A 374 -21.62 25.12 12.80
CA VAL A 374 -22.82 24.26 12.60
C VAL A 374 -24.15 24.90 13.03
N GLU A 375 -24.12 25.85 13.96
CA GLU A 375 -25.30 26.61 14.37
C GLU A 375 -25.87 27.52 13.26
N LYS A 376 -25.10 27.80 12.20
CA LYS A 376 -25.52 28.59 11.03
C LYS A 376 -26.22 27.73 9.97
N ALA A 377 -26.09 26.41 10.03
CA ALA A 377 -26.64 25.50 9.03
C ALA A 377 -28.17 25.60 8.95
N HIS A 378 -28.71 25.43 7.73
CA HIS A 378 -30.15 25.26 7.55
C HIS A 378 -30.65 24.00 8.32
N PRO A 379 -31.86 24.01 8.92
CA PRO A 379 -32.39 22.88 9.68
C PRO A 379 -32.37 21.53 8.95
N ASP A 380 -32.58 21.53 7.63
CA ASP A 380 -32.56 20.31 6.80
C ASP A 380 -31.18 19.61 6.78
N VAL A 381 -30.07 20.34 7.04
CA VAL A 381 -28.73 19.75 7.16
C VAL A 381 -28.67 18.78 8.34
N PHE A 382 -29.36 19.08 9.45
CA PHE A 382 -29.34 18.20 10.63
C PHE A 382 -30.00 16.84 10.36
N ASN A 383 -30.98 16.77 9.45
CA ASN A 383 -31.57 15.49 9.05
C ASN A 383 -30.54 14.61 8.32
N ILE A 384 -29.72 15.21 7.47
CA ILE A 384 -28.61 14.53 6.79
C ILE A 384 -27.56 14.07 7.81
N LEU A 385 -27.20 14.94 8.77
CA LEU A 385 -26.23 14.61 9.81
C LEU A 385 -26.73 13.49 10.72
N LEU A 386 -28.02 13.45 11.07
CA LEU A 386 -28.60 12.37 11.88
C LEU A 386 -28.41 11.01 11.21
N GLN A 387 -28.65 10.92 9.89
CA GLN A 387 -28.41 9.68 9.14
C GLN A 387 -26.95 9.24 9.24
N VAL A 388 -26.00 10.17 9.10
CA VAL A 388 -24.57 9.88 9.25
C VAL A 388 -24.22 9.45 10.67
N LEU A 389 -24.79 10.11 11.68
CA LEU A 389 -24.51 9.84 13.10
C LEU A 389 -25.13 8.53 13.60
N GLU A 390 -26.21 8.05 12.99
CA GLU A 390 -26.90 6.81 13.35
C GLU A 390 -26.46 5.62 12.51
N ASP A 391 -26.45 5.77 11.18
CA ASP A 391 -26.23 4.65 10.25
C ASP A 391 -24.81 4.61 9.66
N GLY A 392 -24.00 5.66 9.90
CA GLY A 392 -22.64 5.79 9.34
C GLY A 392 -22.61 5.78 7.81
N ARG A 393 -23.75 6.01 7.17
CA ARG A 393 -23.95 5.98 5.72
C ARG A 393 -24.84 7.14 5.32
N LEU A 394 -24.60 7.64 4.12
CA LEU A 394 -25.40 8.68 3.52
C LEU A 394 -25.72 8.29 2.08
N THR A 395 -26.97 8.46 1.68
CA THR A 395 -27.39 8.24 0.29
C THR A 395 -27.26 9.55 -0.47
N ASP A 396 -26.61 9.52 -1.64
CA ASP A 396 -26.53 10.67 -2.53
C ASP A 396 -27.88 10.93 -3.24
N GLY A 397 -28.02 12.15 -3.74
CA GLY A 397 -29.22 12.67 -4.41
C GLY A 397 -29.47 12.09 -5.80
#